data_AF-A0A0J0UWA1-F1
#
_entry.id   AF-A0A0J0UWA1-F1
#
_cell.length_a   1.000
_cell.length_b   1.000
_cell.length_c   1.000
_cell.angle_alpha   90.00
_cell.angle_beta   90.00
_cell.angle_gamma   90.00
#
_symmetry.space_group_name_H-M   'P 1'
#
loop_
_entity.id
_entity.type
_entity.pdbx_description
1 polymer ?
#
loop_
_entity_poly.entity_id
_entity_poly.type
_entity_poly.pdbx_seq_one_letter_code
_entity_poly.pdbx_strand_id
1 'polypeptide(L)'
;MSHCQSSKLLISFCAPGLERIAAPLFPFVGSRGDAVALVGYVAARWATESAEALDGELASPGVWSSICAEARVLGRVLPESPPTFNKLRHLLDRVGSDLDDVLVLMQQAFTAEAFEIARSVGLCLQEGVGDLRFPVRENTMSADGTWFKALSSVTVDPVTGEVRGSRSGRVKGTRAATTGGGGGVLQGPRVAEVLATTKEGKKLTGVPFVFASVRGEGALKRVVLGISRFHSPELDDNRSEMIAAMKLLKRVIASADGGIGWCVYDMALVGTHLDELGRVGVVGIAAMTAAAEGKPHLELDPSGPGPTRHNKDDRKQKVRFSAVKTLRHRVNGVWCDHALSGVDGALRVHSVSEEVSVHDPLCELERLVFVPAGSKELDLVATYRVPCPHTDSLFHDITLTGMLPGSSKKFMLNQIRPIHEYDKQFAALKGWRQDSESVNSTMKSRSHLWGRATSLSNTKFELDLLGNALLLNAQCWDEYVSQISSCAKRDAKIRASSARRVQATVD
;
A
#
# COMPACT_ATOMS: atom_id res chain seq x y z
N MET A 1 -26.64 6.74 -3.03
CA MET A 1 -26.93 5.48 -3.75
C MET A 1 -26.72 4.33 -2.77
N SER A 2 -27.79 3.79 -2.18
CA SER A 2 -27.70 2.56 -1.37
C SER A 2 -27.70 1.37 -2.32
N HIS A 3 -26.52 0.91 -2.75
CA HIS A 3 -26.43 -0.44 -3.28
C HIS A 3 -27.00 -1.39 -2.23
N CYS A 4 -28.06 -2.13 -2.61
CA CYS A 4 -28.74 -3.10 -1.76
C CYS A 4 -27.69 -4.05 -1.17
N GLN A 5 -27.78 -4.37 0.12
CA GLN A 5 -26.87 -5.28 0.81
C GLN A 5 -26.69 -6.61 0.05
N SER A 6 -27.76 -7.09 -0.60
CA SER A 6 -27.77 -8.26 -1.48
C SER A 6 -26.79 -8.17 -2.65
N SER A 7 -26.54 -6.98 -3.22
CA SER A 7 -25.59 -6.84 -4.33
C SER A 7 -24.14 -7.02 -3.85
N LYS A 8 -23.81 -6.55 -2.65
CA LYS A 8 -22.47 -6.75 -2.09
C LYS A 8 -22.19 -8.21 -1.74
N LEU A 9 -23.20 -8.95 -1.30
CA LEU A 9 -23.09 -10.39 -1.08
C LEU A 9 -22.78 -11.11 -2.39
N LEU A 10 -23.55 -10.83 -3.45
CA LEU A 10 -23.30 -11.39 -4.78
C LEU A 10 -21.87 -11.12 -5.24
N ILE A 11 -21.43 -9.86 -5.18
CA ILE A 11 -20.07 -9.44 -5.55
C ILE A 11 -19.00 -10.21 -4.75
N SER A 12 -19.23 -10.45 -3.45
CA SER A 12 -18.25 -11.16 -2.59
C SER A 12 -18.09 -12.62 -2.99
N PHE A 13 -19.19 -13.32 -3.27
CA PHE A 13 -19.18 -14.74 -3.65
C PHE A 13 -18.86 -14.96 -5.14
N CYS A 14 -18.93 -13.91 -5.95
CA CYS A 14 -18.63 -13.89 -7.38
C CYS A 14 -17.31 -13.17 -7.70
N ALA A 15 -16.51 -12.86 -6.67
CA ALA A 15 -15.23 -12.17 -6.85
C ALA A 15 -14.33 -12.94 -7.85
N PRO A 16 -13.63 -12.22 -8.75
CA PRO A 16 -12.64 -12.83 -9.64
C PRO A 16 -11.58 -13.59 -8.85
N GLY A 17 -11.18 -14.76 -9.36
CA GLY A 17 -10.08 -15.52 -8.79
C GLY A 17 -10.32 -16.19 -7.44
N LEU A 18 -11.54 -16.12 -6.89
CA LEU A 18 -11.89 -16.68 -5.58
C LEU A 18 -11.50 -18.16 -5.44
N GLU A 19 -11.58 -18.95 -6.52
CA GLU A 19 -11.14 -20.35 -6.55
C GLU A 19 -9.64 -20.53 -6.38
N ARG A 20 -8.83 -19.70 -7.04
CA ARG A 20 -7.36 -19.75 -6.92
C ARG A 20 -6.93 -19.31 -5.53
N ILE A 21 -7.61 -18.32 -4.97
CA ILE A 21 -7.36 -17.83 -3.62
C ILE A 21 -7.80 -18.85 -2.56
N ALA A 22 -8.88 -19.61 -2.81
CA ALA A 22 -9.33 -20.67 -1.92
C ALA A 22 -8.57 -21.99 -2.05
N ALA A 23 -7.78 -22.17 -3.13
CA ALA A 23 -7.09 -23.42 -3.41
C ALA A 23 -6.19 -23.94 -2.27
N PRO A 24 -5.45 -23.09 -1.53
CA PRO A 24 -4.67 -23.53 -0.38
C PRO A 24 -5.49 -24.18 0.74
N LEU A 25 -6.81 -23.94 0.80
CA LEU A 25 -7.71 -24.54 1.79
C LEU A 25 -8.26 -25.89 1.37
N PHE A 26 -8.11 -26.30 0.10
CA PHE A 26 -8.69 -27.55 -0.43
C PHE A 26 -8.30 -28.82 0.35
N PRO A 27 -7.04 -28.99 0.81
CA PRO A 27 -6.67 -30.16 1.62
C PRO A 27 -7.42 -30.24 2.96
N PHE A 28 -7.99 -29.12 3.41
CA PHE A 28 -8.63 -28.98 4.71
C PHE A 28 -10.14 -28.87 4.62
N VAL A 29 -10.78 -29.10 3.48
CA VAL A 29 -12.25 -29.06 3.35
C VAL A 29 -12.78 -30.29 2.62
N GLY A 30 -14.06 -30.61 2.82
CA GLY A 30 -14.69 -31.77 2.17
C GLY A 30 -14.91 -31.60 0.67
N SER A 31 -15.01 -30.36 0.18
CA SER A 31 -15.19 -30.06 -1.24
C SER A 31 -14.54 -28.73 -1.63
N ARG A 32 -14.17 -28.58 -2.91
CA ARG A 32 -13.67 -27.30 -3.45
C ARG A 32 -14.69 -26.18 -3.28
N GLY A 33 -15.97 -26.48 -3.52
CA GLY A 33 -17.07 -25.51 -3.37
C GLY A 33 -17.15 -24.95 -1.94
N ASP A 34 -16.93 -25.78 -0.92
CA ASP A 34 -16.92 -25.32 0.47
C ASP A 34 -15.78 -24.33 0.76
N ALA A 35 -14.56 -24.60 0.28
CA ALA A 35 -13.45 -23.66 0.46
C ALA A 35 -13.75 -22.31 -0.22
N VAL A 36 -14.26 -22.34 -1.45
CA VAL A 36 -14.61 -21.13 -2.21
C VAL A 36 -15.71 -20.34 -1.50
N ALA A 37 -16.76 -21.02 -1.03
CA ALA A 37 -17.82 -20.40 -0.26
C ALA A 37 -17.29 -19.80 1.05
N LEU A 38 -16.36 -20.46 1.74
CA LEU A 38 -15.78 -19.95 2.98
C LEU A 38 -14.91 -18.70 2.74
N VAL A 39 -14.11 -18.64 1.67
CA VAL A 39 -13.37 -17.42 1.34
C VAL A 39 -14.32 -16.28 0.93
N GLY A 40 -15.36 -16.60 0.13
CA GLY A 40 -16.43 -15.65 -0.20
C GLY A 40 -17.14 -15.11 1.04
N TYR A 41 -17.37 -15.97 2.04
CA TYR A 41 -17.94 -15.60 3.33
C TYR A 41 -17.03 -14.63 4.11
N VAL A 42 -15.70 -14.85 4.11
CA VAL A 42 -14.75 -13.92 4.75
C VAL A 42 -14.83 -12.53 4.09
N ALA A 43 -14.95 -12.44 2.77
CA ALA A 43 -15.15 -11.16 2.07
C ALA A 43 -16.53 -10.53 2.37
N ALA A 44 -17.60 -11.33 2.30
CA ALA A 44 -18.98 -10.88 2.52
C ALA A 44 -19.23 -10.33 3.93
N ARG A 45 -18.51 -10.81 4.94
CA ARG A 45 -18.59 -10.27 6.31
C ARG A 45 -18.31 -8.78 6.37
N TRP A 46 -17.42 -8.28 5.53
CA TRP A 46 -17.11 -6.85 5.46
C TRP A 46 -18.22 -6.02 4.81
N ALA A 47 -19.11 -6.65 4.04
CA ALA A 47 -20.28 -5.98 3.48
C ALA A 47 -21.42 -5.83 4.51
N THR A 48 -21.60 -6.84 5.36
CA THR A 48 -22.66 -6.90 6.40
C THR A 48 -22.22 -6.35 7.75
N GLU A 49 -20.92 -6.15 7.94
CA GLU A 49 -20.29 -5.74 9.19
C GLU A 49 -20.55 -6.67 10.41
N SER A 50 -21.16 -7.84 10.22
CA SER A 50 -21.46 -8.78 11.31
C SER A 50 -21.58 -10.21 10.78
N ALA A 51 -20.89 -11.15 11.42
CA ALA A 51 -21.01 -12.57 11.08
C ALA A 51 -22.43 -13.11 11.36
N GLU A 52 -23.08 -12.66 12.44
CA GLU A 52 -24.46 -13.04 12.76
C GLU A 52 -25.45 -12.48 11.74
N ALA A 53 -25.26 -11.22 11.34
CA ALA A 53 -26.09 -10.61 10.29
C ALA A 53 -25.92 -11.35 8.96
N LEU A 54 -24.67 -11.68 8.59
CA LEU A 54 -24.38 -12.45 7.39
C LEU A 54 -24.99 -13.86 7.45
N ASP A 55 -24.82 -14.59 8.55
CA ASP A 55 -25.43 -15.91 8.75
C ASP A 55 -26.95 -15.82 8.60
N GLY A 56 -27.58 -14.79 9.17
CA GLY A 56 -29.02 -14.53 9.04
C GLY A 56 -29.47 -14.22 7.61
N GLU A 57 -28.69 -13.42 6.85
CA GLU A 57 -28.99 -13.11 5.45
C GLU A 57 -28.80 -14.32 4.53
N LEU A 58 -27.71 -15.07 4.71
CA LEU A 58 -27.42 -16.27 3.91
C LEU A 58 -28.38 -17.42 4.24
N ALA A 59 -28.97 -17.45 5.44
CA ALA A 59 -30.00 -18.41 5.79
C ALA A 59 -31.29 -18.23 4.97
N SER A 60 -31.50 -17.07 4.33
CA SER A 60 -32.61 -16.86 3.40
C SER A 60 -32.39 -17.69 2.11
N PRO A 61 -33.27 -18.68 1.81
CA PRO A 61 -33.09 -19.55 0.65
C PRO A 61 -33.01 -18.78 -0.67
N GLY A 62 -33.75 -17.68 -0.80
CA GLY A 62 -33.75 -16.84 -1.99
C GLY A 62 -32.41 -16.12 -2.22
N VAL A 63 -31.77 -15.66 -1.15
CA VAL A 63 -30.46 -14.98 -1.22
C VAL A 63 -29.38 -15.98 -1.64
N TRP A 64 -29.27 -17.12 -0.93
CA TRP A 64 -28.25 -18.12 -1.25
C TRP A 64 -28.46 -18.75 -2.63
N SER A 65 -29.71 -19.05 -3.02
CA SER A 65 -30.00 -19.58 -4.36
C SER A 65 -29.60 -18.60 -5.47
N SER A 66 -29.81 -17.30 -5.27
CA SER A 66 -29.39 -16.27 -6.22
C SER A 66 -27.86 -16.21 -6.33
N ILE A 67 -27.15 -16.29 -5.20
CA ILE A 67 -25.67 -16.35 -5.17
C ILE A 67 -25.16 -17.59 -5.91
N CYS A 68 -25.74 -18.76 -5.66
CA CYS A 68 -25.37 -20.00 -6.34
C CYS A 68 -25.68 -19.95 -7.84
N ALA A 69 -26.78 -19.32 -8.25
CA ALA A 69 -27.12 -19.14 -9.65
C ALA A 69 -26.09 -18.26 -10.37
N GLU A 70 -25.73 -17.12 -9.78
CA GLU A 70 -24.74 -16.20 -10.33
C GLU A 70 -23.35 -16.85 -10.39
N ALA A 71 -22.93 -17.52 -9.31
CA ALA A 71 -21.68 -18.26 -9.28
C ALA A 71 -21.62 -19.32 -10.41
N ARG A 72 -22.74 -20.00 -10.69
CA ARG A 72 -22.82 -21.00 -11.77
C ARG A 72 -22.63 -20.39 -13.15
N VAL A 73 -23.11 -19.16 -13.40
CA VAL A 73 -22.86 -18.42 -14.65
C VAL A 73 -21.35 -18.20 -14.85
N LEU A 74 -20.60 -18.03 -13.75
CA LEU A 74 -19.15 -17.91 -13.75
C LEU A 74 -18.42 -19.27 -13.75
N GLY A 75 -19.14 -20.38 -13.95
CA GLY A 75 -18.57 -21.73 -13.93
C GLY A 75 -18.22 -22.28 -12.54
N ARG A 76 -18.66 -21.60 -11.48
CA ARG A 76 -18.35 -21.94 -10.08
C ARG A 76 -19.46 -22.78 -9.45
N VAL A 77 -19.05 -23.84 -8.74
CA VAL A 77 -19.97 -24.68 -7.98
C VAL A 77 -19.82 -24.37 -6.49
N LEU A 78 -20.85 -23.73 -5.92
CA LEU A 78 -20.98 -23.48 -4.49
C LEU A 78 -21.79 -24.60 -3.81
N PRO A 79 -21.62 -24.84 -2.50
CA PRO A 79 -22.38 -25.86 -1.78
C PRO A 79 -23.88 -25.52 -1.74
N GLU A 80 -24.72 -26.55 -1.65
CA GLU A 80 -26.18 -26.38 -1.57
C GLU A 80 -26.60 -25.56 -0.35
N SER A 81 -25.92 -25.76 0.78
CA SER A 81 -26.13 -25.01 2.01
C SER A 81 -25.09 -23.89 2.16
N PRO A 82 -25.49 -22.70 2.64
CA PRO A 82 -24.58 -21.59 2.81
C PRO A 82 -23.44 -21.92 3.80
N PRO A 83 -22.26 -21.29 3.62
CA PRO A 83 -21.24 -21.26 4.66
C PRO A 83 -21.78 -20.53 5.88
N THR A 84 -21.25 -20.86 7.05
CA THR A 84 -21.60 -20.18 8.30
C THR A 84 -20.34 -19.78 9.06
N PHE A 85 -20.47 -18.85 10.01
CA PHE A 85 -19.36 -18.50 10.89
C PHE A 85 -18.78 -19.71 11.63
N ASN A 86 -19.63 -20.62 12.08
CA ASN A 86 -19.19 -21.84 12.76
C ASN A 86 -18.39 -22.76 11.82
N LYS A 87 -18.83 -22.94 10.55
CA LYS A 87 -18.07 -23.71 9.56
C LYS A 87 -16.68 -23.10 9.31
N LEU A 88 -16.61 -21.77 9.18
CA LEU A 88 -15.33 -21.07 9.05
C LEU A 88 -14.43 -21.30 10.27
N ARG A 89 -14.96 -21.15 11.48
CA ARG A 89 -14.21 -21.38 12.71
C ARG A 89 -13.66 -22.80 12.77
N HIS A 90 -14.49 -23.81 12.50
CA HIS A 90 -14.08 -25.22 12.49
C HIS A 90 -13.01 -25.50 11.43
N LEU A 91 -13.10 -24.87 10.26
CA LEU A 91 -12.04 -24.94 9.26
C LEU A 91 -10.72 -24.38 9.80
N LEU A 92 -10.74 -23.16 10.34
CA LEU A 92 -9.54 -22.51 10.85
C LEU A 92 -8.90 -23.29 12.00
N ASP A 93 -9.70 -23.90 12.86
CA ASP A 93 -9.19 -24.74 13.95
C ASP A 93 -8.62 -26.08 13.43
N ARG A 94 -9.17 -26.62 12.34
CA ARG A 94 -8.64 -27.81 11.66
C ARG A 94 -7.35 -27.53 10.88
N VAL A 95 -7.23 -26.37 10.25
CA VAL A 95 -5.97 -25.92 9.62
C VAL A 95 -4.90 -25.74 10.70
N GLY A 96 -5.29 -25.21 11.86
CA GLY A 96 -4.44 -25.20 13.05
C GLY A 96 -3.15 -24.41 12.83
N SER A 97 -2.00 -25.07 13.03
CA SER A 97 -0.67 -24.48 12.87
C SER A 97 -0.32 -24.11 11.43
N ASP A 98 -0.93 -24.77 10.44
CA ASP A 98 -0.57 -24.59 9.03
C ASP A 98 -1.18 -23.30 8.44
N LEU A 99 -1.94 -22.54 9.24
CA LEU A 99 -2.70 -21.40 8.76
C LEU A 99 -1.80 -20.27 8.25
N ASP A 100 -0.61 -20.09 8.83
CA ASP A 100 0.36 -19.08 8.35
C ASP A 100 0.82 -19.43 6.93
N ASP A 101 1.23 -20.67 6.68
CA ASP A 101 1.68 -21.14 5.35
C ASP A 101 0.54 -21.09 4.32
N VAL A 102 -0.66 -21.53 4.72
CA VAL A 102 -1.87 -21.40 3.91
C VAL A 102 -2.12 -19.94 3.54
N LEU A 103 -2.02 -19.01 4.49
CA LEU A 103 -2.22 -17.58 4.20
C LEU A 103 -1.16 -17.00 3.27
N VAL A 104 0.10 -17.42 3.36
CA VAL A 104 1.13 -16.99 2.41
C VAL A 104 0.74 -17.39 0.99
N LEU A 105 0.29 -18.62 0.78
CA LEU A 105 -0.18 -19.11 -0.52
C LEU A 105 -1.45 -18.36 -0.98
N MET A 106 -2.39 -18.11 -0.07
CA MET A 106 -3.60 -17.33 -0.38
C MET A 106 -3.25 -15.89 -0.79
N GLN A 107 -2.27 -15.25 -0.13
CA GLN A 107 -1.80 -13.91 -0.49
C GLN A 107 -1.09 -13.87 -1.84
N GLN A 108 -0.31 -14.89 -2.18
CA GLN A 108 0.32 -15.01 -3.50
C GLN A 108 -0.74 -15.09 -4.60
N ALA A 109 -1.73 -15.98 -4.42
CA ALA A 109 -2.87 -16.09 -5.33
C ALA A 109 -3.63 -14.77 -5.41
N PHE A 110 -3.92 -14.13 -4.27
CA PHE A 110 -4.60 -12.83 -4.22
C PHE A 110 -3.84 -11.74 -4.97
N THR A 111 -2.51 -11.68 -4.81
CA THR A 111 -1.67 -10.68 -5.48
C THR A 111 -1.74 -10.86 -7.00
N ALA A 112 -1.65 -12.10 -7.48
CA ALA A 112 -1.80 -12.40 -8.90
C ALA A 112 -3.18 -11.97 -9.45
N GLU A 113 -4.27 -12.30 -8.73
CA GLU A 113 -5.61 -11.86 -9.11
C GLU A 113 -5.78 -10.35 -9.09
N ALA A 114 -5.21 -9.68 -8.10
CA ALA A 114 -5.26 -8.23 -8.00
C ALA A 114 -4.62 -7.59 -9.23
N PHE A 115 -3.52 -8.13 -9.74
CA PHE A 115 -2.92 -7.63 -10.97
C PHE A 115 -3.74 -7.91 -12.23
N GLU A 116 -4.42 -9.06 -12.33
CA GLU A 116 -5.37 -9.31 -13.42
C GLU A 116 -6.51 -8.28 -13.42
N ILE A 117 -7.08 -7.98 -12.26
CA ILE A 117 -8.09 -6.95 -12.10
C ILE A 117 -7.51 -5.57 -12.45
N ALA A 118 -6.34 -5.22 -11.91
CA ALA A 118 -5.68 -3.94 -12.16
C ALA A 118 -5.46 -3.70 -13.66
N ARG A 119 -4.85 -4.67 -14.36
CA ARG A 119 -4.61 -4.59 -15.80
C ARG A 119 -5.90 -4.45 -16.59
N SER A 120 -6.92 -5.23 -16.23
CA SER A 120 -8.23 -5.15 -16.88
C SER A 120 -8.84 -3.75 -16.76
N VAL A 121 -8.68 -3.07 -15.63
CA VAL A 121 -9.19 -1.70 -15.46
C VAL A 121 -8.23 -0.62 -15.98
N GLY A 122 -7.14 -1.00 -16.67
CA GLY A 122 -6.15 -0.10 -17.25
C GLY A 122 -5.13 0.45 -16.25
N LEU A 123 -4.89 -0.27 -15.15
CA LEU A 123 -3.83 0.02 -14.17
C LEU A 123 -2.71 -1.01 -14.31
N CYS A 124 -1.49 -0.64 -13.94
CA CYS A 124 -0.33 -1.52 -13.98
C CYS A 124 -0.04 -2.15 -15.35
N LEU A 125 -0.34 -1.45 -16.45
CA LEU A 125 0.00 -1.87 -17.80
C LEU A 125 1.49 -1.61 -18.05
N GLN A 126 2.23 -2.58 -18.59
CA GLN A 126 3.67 -2.46 -18.81
C GLN A 126 4.01 -1.29 -19.73
N GLU A 127 3.24 -1.14 -20.81
CA GLU A 127 3.34 -0.04 -21.77
C GLU A 127 3.04 1.34 -21.16
N GLY A 128 2.38 1.38 -20.00
CA GLY A 128 2.02 2.61 -19.29
C GLY A 128 3.13 3.19 -18.41
N VAL A 129 4.19 2.42 -18.08
CA VAL A 129 5.26 2.88 -17.17
C VAL A 129 6.02 4.09 -17.71
N GLY A 130 6.03 4.29 -19.02
CA GLY A 130 6.43 5.55 -19.65
C GLY A 130 7.80 6.08 -19.20
N ASP A 131 7.91 7.41 -19.17
CA ASP A 131 9.12 8.09 -18.72
C ASP A 131 9.15 8.17 -17.18
N LEU A 132 10.14 7.56 -16.57
CA LEU A 132 10.34 7.56 -15.11
C LEU A 132 10.84 8.90 -14.55
N ARG A 133 10.83 9.98 -15.34
CA ARG A 133 10.83 11.34 -14.78
C ARG A 133 9.44 11.78 -14.34
N PHE A 134 8.41 11.23 -14.98
CA PHE A 134 7.04 11.72 -14.89
C PHE A 134 6.14 10.61 -14.36
N PRO A 135 5.82 10.61 -13.07
CA PRO A 135 5.05 9.55 -12.48
C PRO A 135 3.64 9.60 -13.05
N VAL A 136 3.15 8.43 -13.44
CA VAL A 136 1.80 8.23 -13.97
C VAL A 136 1.02 7.43 -12.94
N ARG A 137 -0.17 7.91 -12.57
CA ARG A 137 -0.92 7.36 -11.45
C ARG A 137 -1.28 5.90 -11.67
N GLU A 138 -1.62 5.55 -12.91
CA GLU A 138 -1.99 4.21 -13.35
C GLU A 138 -0.88 3.16 -13.12
N ASN A 139 0.37 3.59 -13.05
CA ASN A 139 1.56 2.75 -12.84
C ASN A 139 2.30 3.09 -11.54
N THR A 140 1.66 3.86 -10.65
CA THR A 140 2.20 4.23 -9.36
C THR A 140 1.49 3.48 -8.26
N MET A 141 2.26 2.65 -7.53
CA MET A 141 1.78 1.98 -6.35
C MET A 141 1.88 2.91 -5.13
N SER A 142 0.85 2.92 -4.30
CA SER A 142 0.85 3.56 -2.98
C SER A 142 0.84 2.49 -1.90
N ALA A 143 1.71 2.63 -0.92
CA ALA A 143 1.81 1.72 0.22
C ALA A 143 2.05 2.47 1.53
N ASP A 144 1.53 1.94 2.63
CA ASP A 144 1.65 2.56 3.95
C ASP A 144 1.41 1.54 5.07
N GLY A 145 2.12 1.74 6.18
CA GLY A 145 1.99 1.00 7.42
C GLY A 145 0.88 1.56 8.30
N THR A 146 0.11 0.69 8.94
CA THR A 146 -1.04 1.11 9.74
C THR A 146 -1.29 0.18 10.92
N TRP A 147 -1.81 0.77 12.00
CA TRP A 147 -2.04 0.09 13.27
C TRP A 147 -3.54 -0.08 13.53
N PHE A 148 -4.01 -1.32 13.65
CA PHE A 148 -5.37 -1.63 14.07
C PHE A 148 -5.45 -1.73 15.59
N LYS A 149 -6.49 -1.19 16.20
CA LYS A 149 -6.67 -1.25 17.66
C LYS A 149 -6.76 -2.71 18.12
N ALA A 150 -6.16 -3.04 19.26
CA ALA A 150 -6.33 -4.38 19.82
C ALA A 150 -7.79 -4.64 20.26
N LEU A 151 -8.24 -5.89 20.11
CA LEU A 151 -9.59 -6.35 20.53
C LEU A 151 -9.77 -6.37 22.06
N SER A 152 -8.68 -6.48 22.80
CA SER A 152 -8.69 -6.49 24.26
C SER A 152 -7.56 -5.58 24.78
N SER A 153 -7.75 -5.07 26.00
CA SER A 153 -6.67 -4.46 26.78
C SER A 153 -5.72 -5.51 27.37
N VAL A 154 -5.93 -6.79 27.05
CA VAL A 154 -5.07 -7.89 27.47
C VAL A 154 -4.00 -8.05 26.40
N THR A 155 -2.75 -7.79 26.78
CA THR A 155 -1.57 -7.86 25.93
C THR A 155 -0.75 -9.07 26.34
N VAL A 156 -0.25 -9.85 25.39
CA VAL A 156 0.81 -10.84 25.63
C VAL A 156 2.12 -10.18 25.23
N ASP A 157 3.09 -10.21 26.14
CA ASP A 157 4.45 -9.84 25.84
C ASP A 157 5.02 -10.84 24.81
N PRO A 158 5.42 -10.39 23.61
CA PRO A 158 5.79 -11.28 22.51
C PRO A 158 7.11 -12.01 22.74
N VAL A 159 7.95 -11.55 23.68
CA VAL A 159 9.26 -12.14 23.98
C VAL A 159 9.15 -13.16 25.11
N THR A 160 8.38 -12.84 26.14
CA THR A 160 8.28 -13.63 27.37
C THR A 160 7.01 -14.49 27.46
N GLY A 161 6.01 -14.22 26.63
CA GLY A 161 4.70 -14.84 26.70
C GLY A 161 3.83 -14.37 27.89
N GLU A 162 4.30 -13.39 28.66
CA GLU A 162 3.60 -12.89 29.85
C GLU A 162 2.30 -12.16 29.46
N VAL A 163 1.18 -12.55 30.06
CA VAL A 163 -0.13 -11.92 29.83
C VAL A 163 -0.33 -10.75 30.81
N ARG A 164 -0.47 -9.53 30.29
CA ARG A 164 -0.74 -8.30 31.08
C ARG A 164 -2.10 -7.69 30.71
N GLY A 165 -2.82 -7.16 31.70
CA GLY A 165 -4.08 -6.40 31.51
C GLY A 165 -5.24 -6.91 32.38
N SER A 166 -6.01 -6.00 32.98
CA SER A 166 -7.16 -6.36 33.83
C SER A 166 -8.44 -6.54 33.00
N ARG A 167 -9.30 -7.49 33.42
CA ARG A 167 -10.71 -7.59 32.98
C ARG A 167 -11.59 -6.44 33.52
N SER A 168 -11.05 -5.48 34.28
CA SER A 168 -11.84 -4.52 35.06
C SER A 168 -12.22 -3.27 34.27
N GLY A 169 -12.84 -3.46 33.11
CA GLY A 169 -13.68 -2.45 32.49
C GLY A 169 -15.12 -2.90 32.67
N ARG A 170 -15.77 -2.48 33.76
CA ARG A 170 -17.21 -2.64 33.98
C ARG A 170 -17.90 -2.08 32.73
N VAL A 171 -18.36 -2.94 31.83
CA VAL A 171 -19.21 -2.55 30.70
C VAL A 171 -20.53 -2.09 31.33
N LYS A 172 -20.63 -0.81 31.68
CA LYS A 172 -21.91 -0.16 31.96
C LYS A 172 -22.69 -0.20 30.65
N GLY A 173 -23.55 -1.21 30.49
CA GLY A 173 -24.54 -1.22 29.40
C GLY A 173 -24.99 -2.58 28.89
N THR A 174 -24.21 -3.65 29.01
CA THR A 174 -24.68 -4.98 28.57
C THR A 174 -25.34 -5.69 29.73
N ARG A 175 -26.67 -5.83 29.67
CA ARG A 175 -27.50 -6.71 30.50
C ARG A 175 -27.01 -8.16 30.35
N ALA A 176 -25.95 -8.53 31.07
CA ALA A 176 -25.73 -9.92 31.47
C ALA A 176 -26.37 -10.06 32.85
N ALA A 177 -27.69 -10.23 32.83
CA ALA A 177 -28.43 -10.66 33.99
C ALA A 177 -27.94 -12.07 34.40
N THR A 178 -27.63 -12.19 35.68
CA THR A 178 -27.79 -13.39 36.51
C THR A 178 -28.58 -14.55 35.89
N THR A 179 -27.89 -15.65 35.63
CA THR A 179 -28.28 -17.06 35.88
C THR A 179 -26.96 -17.84 35.83
N GLY A 180 -26.43 -18.40 36.92
CA GLY A 180 -27.04 -19.52 37.65
C GLY A 180 -26.63 -20.83 36.97
N GLY A 181 -25.64 -21.53 37.54
CA GLY A 181 -25.39 -22.97 37.35
C GLY A 181 -25.28 -23.51 35.92
N GLY A 182 -24.06 -23.53 35.38
CA GLY A 182 -23.75 -24.34 34.20
C GLY A 182 -22.27 -24.24 33.90
N GLY A 183 -21.56 -25.37 33.96
CA GLY A 183 -20.13 -25.51 33.69
C GLY A 183 -19.75 -25.25 32.23
N GLY A 184 -20.06 -24.06 31.73
CA GLY A 184 -19.46 -23.56 30.51
C GLY A 184 -18.02 -23.17 30.81
N VAL A 185 -17.07 -23.87 30.19
CA VAL A 185 -15.67 -23.47 30.16
C VAL A 185 -15.61 -22.00 29.74
N LEU A 186 -15.36 -21.12 30.72
CA LEU A 186 -15.02 -19.73 30.48
C LEU A 186 -13.76 -19.77 29.61
N GLN A 187 -13.91 -19.51 28.31
CA GLN A 187 -12.80 -19.43 27.36
C GLN A 187 -11.67 -18.63 27.99
N GLY A 188 -10.48 -19.25 28.02
CA GLY A 188 -9.24 -18.63 28.48
C GLY A 188 -8.96 -17.30 27.77
N PRO A 189 -7.99 -16.51 28.28
CA PRO A 189 -7.70 -15.18 27.76
C PRO A 189 -7.45 -15.22 26.25
N ARG A 190 -8.33 -14.52 25.55
CA ARG A 190 -8.32 -14.32 24.10
C ARG A 190 -7.31 -13.21 23.77
N VAL A 191 -6.09 -13.55 23.37
CA VAL A 191 -5.02 -12.56 23.19
C VAL A 191 -4.46 -12.56 21.77
N ALA A 192 -4.76 -11.52 21.01
CA ALA A 192 -3.96 -11.18 19.83
C ALA A 192 -2.62 -10.61 20.33
N GLU A 193 -1.50 -10.94 19.68
CA GLU A 193 -0.23 -10.30 19.98
C GLU A 193 -0.34 -8.83 19.54
N VAL A 194 -0.25 -7.92 20.51
CA VAL A 194 -0.37 -6.49 20.33
C VAL A 194 1.02 -5.90 20.43
N LEU A 195 1.41 -5.15 19.41
CA LEU A 195 2.67 -4.41 19.41
C LEU A 195 2.43 -3.00 19.94
N ALA A 196 3.48 -2.40 20.49
CA ALA A 196 3.48 -1.01 20.88
C ALA A 196 4.71 -0.30 20.31
N THR A 197 4.51 0.89 19.76
CA THR A 197 5.59 1.78 19.33
C THR A 197 5.30 3.20 19.82
N THR A 198 6.29 4.08 19.74
CA THR A 198 6.11 5.51 19.97
C THR A 198 6.35 6.26 18.67
N LYS A 199 5.28 6.80 18.06
CA LYS A 199 5.36 7.67 16.87
C LYS A 199 5.02 9.09 17.30
N GLU A 200 5.92 10.03 17.04
CA GLU A 200 5.73 11.47 17.37
C GLU A 200 5.40 11.74 18.85
N GLY A 201 6.01 10.97 19.76
CA GLY A 201 5.76 11.09 21.21
C GLY A 201 4.41 10.50 21.67
N LYS A 202 3.61 9.94 20.77
CA LYS A 202 2.38 9.21 21.10
C LYS A 202 2.65 7.70 21.07
N LYS A 203 2.27 7.01 22.15
CA LYS A 203 2.28 5.55 22.21
C LYS A 203 1.14 5.01 21.33
N LEU A 204 1.51 4.29 20.28
CA LEU A 204 0.60 3.51 19.46
C LEU A 204 0.62 2.07 19.98
N THR A 205 -0.56 1.45 20.08
CA THR A 205 -0.69 0.07 20.56
C THR A 205 -1.76 -0.61 19.73
N GLY A 206 -1.41 -1.71 19.07
CA GLY A 206 -2.30 -2.35 18.10
C GLY A 206 -1.66 -3.53 17.37
N VAL A 207 -2.40 -4.08 16.40
CA VAL A 207 -1.89 -5.08 15.45
C VAL A 207 -1.52 -4.36 14.16
N PRO A 208 -0.24 -4.33 13.78
CA PRO A 208 0.18 -3.53 12.65
C PRO A 208 0.31 -4.33 11.35
N PHE A 209 0.01 -3.65 10.24
CA PHE A 209 -0.01 -4.18 8.89
C PHE A 209 0.51 -3.14 7.90
N VAL A 210 0.96 -3.60 6.75
CA VAL A 210 1.26 -2.77 5.58
C VAL A 210 0.35 -3.21 4.44
N PHE A 211 -0.15 -2.21 3.70
CA PHE A 211 -0.98 -2.43 2.52
C PHE A 211 -0.28 -1.82 1.30
N ALA A 212 -0.43 -2.47 0.15
CA ALA A 212 -0.04 -1.96 -1.14
C ALA A 212 -1.27 -1.88 -2.05
N SER A 213 -1.41 -0.79 -2.79
CA SER A 213 -2.55 -0.57 -3.67
C SER A 213 -2.20 0.31 -4.86
N VAL A 214 -3.02 0.25 -5.89
CA VAL A 214 -3.00 1.17 -7.04
C VAL A 214 -4.38 1.80 -7.20
N ARG A 215 -4.40 3.00 -7.78
CA ARG A 215 -5.62 3.77 -7.95
C ARG A 215 -5.59 4.53 -9.28
N GLY A 216 -6.68 4.43 -10.04
CA GLY A 216 -6.98 5.33 -11.15
C GLY A 216 -7.87 6.49 -10.73
N GLU A 217 -8.20 7.35 -11.69
CA GLU A 217 -8.97 8.59 -11.43
C GLU A 217 -10.40 8.36 -10.90
N GLY A 218 -10.99 7.19 -11.14
CA GLY A 218 -12.33 6.85 -10.65
C GLY A 218 -12.39 6.60 -9.14
N ALA A 219 -13.48 7.00 -8.49
CA ALA A 219 -13.67 6.83 -7.04
C ALA A 219 -13.57 5.36 -6.57
N LEU A 220 -14.02 4.42 -7.41
CA LEU A 220 -13.97 2.97 -7.16
C LEU A 220 -12.85 2.26 -7.94
N LYS A 221 -12.05 3.00 -8.70
CA LYS A 221 -10.98 2.45 -9.55
C LYS A 221 -9.72 2.22 -8.70
N ARG A 222 -9.85 1.37 -7.69
CA ARG A 222 -8.81 1.11 -6.69
C ARG A 222 -8.68 -0.39 -6.52
N VAL A 223 -7.44 -0.86 -6.53
CA VAL A 223 -7.11 -2.27 -6.37
C VAL A 223 -6.08 -2.41 -5.27
N VAL A 224 -6.40 -3.21 -4.24
CA VAL A 224 -5.44 -3.63 -3.22
C VAL A 224 -4.61 -4.75 -3.81
N LEU A 225 -3.30 -4.55 -3.88
CA LEU A 225 -2.35 -5.47 -4.49
C LEU A 225 -1.82 -6.49 -3.48
N GLY A 226 -1.74 -6.12 -2.20
CA GLY A 226 -1.31 -7.04 -1.17
C GLY A 226 -1.34 -6.46 0.23
N ILE A 227 -1.21 -7.36 1.20
CA ILE A 227 -1.22 -7.08 2.63
C ILE A 227 -0.09 -7.89 3.25
N SER A 228 0.55 -7.35 4.29
CA SER A 228 1.46 -8.12 5.14
C SER A 228 1.32 -7.64 6.58
N ARG A 229 1.33 -8.59 7.51
CA ARG A 229 1.46 -8.30 8.95
C ARG A 229 2.90 -7.94 9.32
N PHE A 230 3.08 -7.20 10.43
CA PHE A 230 4.40 -7.12 11.07
C PHE A 230 4.56 -8.27 12.06
N HIS A 231 5.65 -9.02 11.94
CA HIS A 231 5.97 -10.09 12.88
C HIS A 231 6.92 -9.55 13.96
N SER A 232 6.62 -9.81 15.22
CA SER A 232 7.48 -9.50 16.36
C SER A 232 8.15 -10.80 16.79
N PRO A 233 9.45 -10.94 16.48
CA PRO A 233 10.45 -10.48 17.44
C PRO A 233 11.53 -9.58 16.81
N GLU A 234 11.30 -9.06 15.60
CA GLU A 234 12.26 -8.23 14.88
C GLU A 234 12.17 -6.75 15.31
N LEU A 235 12.74 -6.45 16.49
CA LEU A 235 13.42 -5.19 16.84
C LEU A 235 12.61 -4.03 17.51
N ASP A 236 13.30 -3.43 18.49
CA ASP A 236 12.92 -2.30 19.38
C ASP A 236 12.84 -0.92 18.69
N ASP A 237 12.87 -0.87 17.37
CA ASP A 237 12.82 0.35 16.57
C ASP A 237 11.92 0.15 15.34
N ASN A 238 11.53 1.22 14.64
CA ASN A 238 10.60 1.19 13.50
C ASN A 238 11.01 0.29 12.30
N ARG A 239 12.03 -0.58 12.45
CA ARG A 239 12.54 -1.51 11.45
C ARG A 239 11.59 -2.65 11.12
N SER A 240 10.75 -3.10 12.06
CA SER A 240 9.76 -4.15 11.81
C SER A 240 8.78 -3.77 10.69
N GLU A 241 8.33 -2.51 10.67
CA GLU A 241 7.50 -1.97 9.60
C GLU A 241 8.26 -1.98 8.27
N MET A 242 9.50 -1.47 8.24
CA MET A 242 10.31 -1.41 7.02
C MET A 242 10.55 -2.79 6.42
N ILE A 243 10.85 -3.80 7.25
CA ILE A 243 11.08 -5.18 6.79
C ILE A 243 9.80 -5.77 6.21
N ALA A 244 8.66 -5.63 6.90
CA ALA A 244 7.37 -6.10 6.41
C ALA A 244 6.96 -5.39 5.11
N ALA A 245 7.16 -4.07 5.05
CA ALA A 245 6.92 -3.26 3.87
C ALA A 245 7.78 -3.72 2.70
N MET A 246 9.10 -3.84 2.85
CA MET A 246 9.98 -4.26 1.76
C MET A 246 9.70 -5.69 1.30
N LYS A 247 9.38 -6.62 2.21
CA LYS A 247 8.93 -7.98 1.84
C LYS A 247 7.65 -7.93 0.98
N LEU A 248 6.65 -7.15 1.41
CA LEU A 248 5.40 -6.97 0.64
C LEU A 248 5.67 -6.32 -0.73
N LEU A 249 6.40 -5.20 -0.74
CA LEU A 249 6.66 -4.41 -1.95
C LEU A 249 7.40 -5.26 -3.00
N LYS A 250 8.47 -5.98 -2.61
CA LYS A 250 9.20 -6.85 -3.55
C LYS A 250 8.30 -7.95 -4.12
N ARG A 251 7.45 -8.56 -3.31
CA ARG A 251 6.47 -9.59 -3.77
C ARG A 251 5.46 -9.00 -4.76
N VAL A 252 4.93 -7.82 -4.47
CA VAL A 252 3.97 -7.13 -5.34
C VAL A 252 4.64 -6.72 -6.65
N ILE A 253 5.82 -6.11 -6.60
CA ILE A 253 6.59 -5.68 -7.79
C ILE A 253 6.93 -6.87 -8.68
N ALA A 254 7.35 -7.99 -8.09
CA ALA A 254 7.63 -9.22 -8.85
C ALA A 254 6.38 -9.75 -9.60
N SER A 255 5.17 -9.48 -9.09
CA SER A 255 3.91 -9.90 -9.72
C SER A 255 3.38 -8.88 -10.74
N ALA A 256 3.94 -7.67 -10.77
CA ALA A 256 3.51 -6.59 -11.64
C ALA A 256 3.98 -6.75 -13.09
N ASP A 257 4.97 -7.61 -13.33
CA ASP A 257 5.59 -7.85 -14.64
C ASP A 257 6.00 -6.54 -15.36
N GLY A 258 6.69 -5.66 -14.62
CA GLY A 258 7.10 -4.35 -15.12
C GLY A 258 5.97 -3.32 -15.23
N GLY A 259 4.76 -3.60 -14.74
CA GLY A 259 3.63 -2.67 -14.72
C GLY A 259 3.70 -1.59 -13.64
N ILE A 260 4.68 -1.60 -12.73
CA ILE A 260 4.86 -0.57 -11.70
C ILE A 260 6.17 0.16 -11.98
N GLY A 261 6.10 1.48 -12.18
CA GLY A 261 7.28 2.34 -12.31
C GLY A 261 7.66 3.05 -11.01
N TRP A 262 6.68 3.26 -10.14
CA TRP A 262 6.82 4.13 -8.98
C TRP A 262 6.18 3.53 -7.73
N CYS A 263 6.78 3.81 -6.58
CA CYS A 263 6.24 3.45 -5.27
C CYS A 263 6.22 4.68 -4.36
N VAL A 264 5.03 5.16 -4.01
CA VAL A 264 4.82 6.17 -2.97
C VAL A 264 4.67 5.46 -1.63
N TYR A 265 5.62 5.67 -0.73
CA TYR A 265 5.56 5.16 0.65
C TYR A 265 5.79 6.34 1.62
N ASP A 266 5.14 6.31 2.79
CA ASP A 266 5.35 7.32 3.82
C ASP A 266 6.83 7.32 4.30
N MET A 267 7.23 8.31 5.09
CA MET A 267 8.58 8.60 5.58
C MET A 267 9.36 7.45 6.26
N ALA A 268 8.80 6.24 6.37
CA ALA A 268 9.53 5.10 6.90
C ALA A 268 10.64 4.64 5.94
N LEU A 269 10.46 4.67 4.62
CA LEU A 269 11.53 4.18 3.73
C LEU A 269 12.68 5.20 3.59
N VAL A 270 13.86 4.79 4.02
CA VAL A 270 15.12 5.54 3.85
C VAL A 270 15.96 4.98 2.70
N GLY A 271 17.02 5.69 2.32
CA GLY A 271 17.83 5.47 1.12
C GLY A 271 18.28 4.05 0.84
N THR A 272 18.55 3.21 1.84
CA THR A 272 18.83 1.77 1.64
C THR A 272 17.64 1.04 1.02
N HIS A 273 16.43 1.31 1.50
CA HIS A 273 15.20 0.71 0.99
C HIS A 273 14.81 1.29 -0.37
N LEU A 274 15.02 2.59 -0.57
CA LEU A 274 14.79 3.23 -1.88
C LEU A 274 15.75 2.68 -2.95
N ASP A 275 17.01 2.43 -2.58
CA ASP A 275 18.01 1.75 -3.40
C ASP A 275 17.55 0.33 -3.77
N GLU A 276 17.05 -0.44 -2.79
CA GLU A 276 16.50 -1.77 -3.05
C GLU A 276 15.28 -1.75 -3.99
N LEU A 277 14.41 -0.73 -3.90
CA LEU A 277 13.31 -0.56 -4.86
C LEU A 277 13.84 -0.28 -6.27
N GLY A 278 14.85 0.59 -6.38
CA GLY A 278 15.52 0.87 -7.65
C GLY A 278 16.07 -0.40 -8.31
N ARG A 279 16.69 -1.29 -7.53
CA ARG A 279 17.24 -2.56 -8.03
C ARG A 279 16.19 -3.54 -8.56
N VAL A 280 14.92 -3.40 -8.14
CA VAL A 280 13.80 -4.19 -8.67
C VAL A 280 12.97 -3.42 -9.72
N GLY A 281 13.53 -2.33 -10.26
CA GLY A 281 12.95 -1.59 -11.38
C GLY A 281 11.90 -0.55 -10.99
N VAL A 282 11.83 -0.16 -9.71
CA VAL A 282 10.82 0.78 -9.20
C VAL A 282 11.46 1.99 -8.54
N VAL A 283 11.02 3.18 -8.91
CA VAL A 283 11.50 4.42 -8.28
C VAL A 283 10.69 4.68 -7.00
N GLY A 284 11.37 4.57 -5.85
CA GLY A 284 10.78 4.87 -4.55
C GLY A 284 10.68 6.38 -4.31
N ILE A 285 9.49 6.85 -3.94
CA ILE A 285 9.23 8.23 -3.51
C ILE A 285 8.95 8.20 -2.01
N ALA A 286 9.89 8.71 -1.22
CA ALA A 286 9.67 9.02 0.19
C ALA A 286 9.17 10.47 0.31
N ALA A 287 7.89 10.65 0.63
CA ALA A 287 7.31 11.96 0.89
C ALA A 287 7.80 12.48 2.26
N MET A 288 8.64 13.53 2.31
CA MET A 288 9.19 14.08 3.56
C MET A 288 8.18 14.93 4.36
N THR A 289 8.52 15.19 5.63
CA THR A 289 7.66 15.70 6.72
C THR A 289 6.94 17.00 6.39
N ALA A 290 5.71 17.14 6.90
CA ALA A 290 4.96 18.39 7.01
C ALA A 290 5.70 19.54 7.74
N ALA A 291 6.90 19.30 8.28
CA ALA A 291 7.78 20.32 8.85
C ALA A 291 8.28 21.36 7.82
N ALA A 292 8.00 21.21 6.52
CA ALA A 292 8.23 22.25 5.52
C ALA A 292 7.04 23.22 5.33
N GLU A 293 5.85 22.89 5.86
CA GLU A 293 4.67 23.74 5.76
C GLU A 293 4.57 24.68 6.98
N GLY A 294 4.92 25.97 6.78
CA GLY A 294 4.44 27.05 7.65
C GLY A 294 5.46 27.82 8.48
N LYS A 295 6.75 27.85 8.14
CA LYS A 295 7.69 28.82 8.72
C LYS A 295 8.41 29.63 7.65
N PRO A 296 8.52 30.96 7.79
CA PRO A 296 9.39 31.75 6.92
C PRO A 296 10.83 31.24 7.03
N HIS A 297 11.46 31.15 5.87
CA HIS A 297 12.75 30.53 5.62
C HIS A 297 13.87 31.18 6.43
N LEU A 298 14.84 30.38 6.88
CA LEU A 298 16.05 30.88 7.52
C LEU A 298 16.87 31.73 6.56
N GLU A 299 17.30 32.89 7.06
CA GLU A 299 18.55 33.53 6.65
C GLU A 299 19.73 32.60 6.98
N LEU A 300 20.61 32.39 6.00
CA LEU A 300 21.93 31.79 6.21
C LEU A 300 22.75 32.77 7.08
N ASP A 301 23.32 32.27 8.17
CA ASP A 301 24.44 32.96 8.83
C ASP A 301 25.72 32.50 8.13
N PRO A 302 26.39 33.36 7.34
CA PRO A 302 27.59 33.02 6.58
C PRO A 302 28.83 32.85 7.48
N SER A 303 28.72 33.05 8.80
CA SER A 303 29.85 33.07 9.72
C SER A 303 29.74 32.03 10.83
N GLY A 304 30.26 30.81 10.61
CA GLY A 304 30.44 29.89 11.76
C GLY A 304 31.10 28.54 11.47
N PRO A 305 32.27 28.25 12.06
CA PRO A 305 32.84 26.90 12.08
C PRO A 305 32.30 26.09 13.27
N GLY A 306 31.78 24.89 13.01
CA GLY A 306 31.64 23.82 14.01
C GLY A 306 30.41 23.83 14.94
N PRO A 307 30.12 22.70 15.63
CA PRO A 307 28.85 22.46 16.31
C PRO A 307 28.88 22.94 17.76
N THR A 308 28.07 23.94 18.09
CA THR A 308 27.75 24.28 19.49
C THR A 308 26.30 23.94 19.84
N ARG A 309 26.15 23.40 21.05
CA ARG A 309 24.92 22.89 21.66
C ARG A 309 23.94 24.00 22.01
N HIS A 310 22.67 23.69 21.74
CA HIS A 310 21.45 24.03 22.47
C HIS A 310 21.18 25.49 22.88
N ASN A 311 20.24 26.10 22.15
CA ASN A 311 19.16 26.85 22.80
C ASN A 311 17.81 26.31 22.30
N LYS A 312 16.85 26.13 23.22
CA LYS A 312 15.63 25.32 23.02
C LYS A 312 14.47 26.05 22.36
N ASP A 313 14.56 27.37 22.19
CA ASP A 313 13.42 28.20 21.81
C ASP A 313 13.51 28.88 20.44
N ASP A 314 14.60 28.67 19.69
CA ASP A 314 14.72 29.17 18.31
C ASP A 314 14.83 27.98 17.36
N ARG A 315 13.68 27.35 17.03
CA ARG A 315 13.60 26.32 15.97
C ARG A 315 13.69 26.99 14.59
N LYS A 316 14.81 27.65 14.33
CA LYS A 316 15.32 27.93 12.99
C LYS A 316 15.76 26.57 12.42
N GLN A 317 14.93 25.99 11.56
CA GLN A 317 15.18 24.75 10.81
C GLN A 317 16.40 24.89 9.88
N LYS A 318 17.59 24.47 10.35
CA LYS A 318 18.82 24.48 9.52
C LYS A 318 18.59 23.69 8.23
N VAL A 319 18.73 24.36 7.09
CA VAL A 319 18.78 23.72 5.77
C VAL A 319 19.94 22.71 5.80
N ARG A 320 19.65 21.45 5.45
CA ARG A 320 20.65 20.40 5.44
C ARG A 320 21.35 20.39 4.09
N PHE A 321 22.57 20.89 4.04
CA PHE A 321 23.46 20.71 2.90
C PHE A 321 24.20 19.38 3.02
N SER A 322 24.18 18.60 1.95
CA SER A 322 25.09 17.48 1.79
C SER A 322 25.87 17.66 0.50
N ALA A 323 27.18 17.84 0.64
CA ALA A 323 28.09 17.81 -0.50
C ALA A 323 27.93 16.48 -1.23
N VAL A 324 27.68 16.56 -2.54
CA VAL A 324 27.51 15.38 -3.39
C VAL A 324 28.81 15.09 -4.11
N LYS A 325 29.31 16.07 -4.87
CA LYS A 325 30.50 15.94 -5.72
C LYS A 325 30.92 17.32 -6.24
N THR A 326 32.19 17.48 -6.61
CA THR A 326 32.62 18.59 -7.46
C THR A 326 32.72 18.09 -8.91
N LEU A 327 31.99 18.72 -9.82
CA LEU A 327 32.09 18.47 -11.25
C LEU A 327 33.14 19.42 -11.85
N ARG A 328 34.23 18.85 -12.37
CA ARG A 328 35.28 19.56 -13.09
C ARG A 328 35.21 19.21 -14.57
N HIS A 329 35.17 20.23 -15.43
CA HIS A 329 35.19 20.04 -16.88
C HIS A 329 35.90 21.20 -17.59
N ARG A 330 36.14 21.05 -18.89
CA ARG A 330 36.87 22.03 -19.69
C ARG A 330 36.07 22.40 -20.94
N VAL A 331 35.81 23.69 -21.13
CA VAL A 331 35.12 24.24 -22.30
C VAL A 331 35.98 25.32 -22.92
N ASN A 332 36.23 25.23 -24.23
CA ASN A 332 37.03 26.21 -24.98
C ASN A 332 38.40 26.52 -24.32
N GLY A 333 39.02 25.51 -23.71
CA GLY A 333 40.31 25.65 -23.03
C GLY A 333 40.25 26.14 -21.58
N VAL A 334 39.10 26.64 -21.10
CA VAL A 334 38.87 27.13 -19.72
C VAL A 334 38.37 25.99 -18.83
N TRP A 335 38.96 25.86 -17.64
CA TRP A 335 38.49 24.92 -16.62
C TRP A 335 37.35 25.53 -15.80
N CYS A 336 36.30 24.75 -15.58
CA CYS A 336 35.19 25.13 -14.73
C CYS A 336 34.99 24.08 -13.64
N ASP A 337 34.85 24.55 -12.40
CA ASP A 337 34.54 23.73 -11.23
C ASP A 337 33.15 24.09 -10.71
N HIS A 338 32.29 23.08 -10.57
CA HIS A 338 30.91 23.21 -10.11
C HIS A 338 30.74 22.37 -8.86
N ALA A 339 30.47 22.99 -7.71
CA ALA A 339 30.21 22.26 -6.47
C ALA A 339 28.74 21.82 -6.43
N LEU A 340 28.49 20.51 -6.42
CA LEU A 340 27.14 19.95 -6.40
C LEU A 340 26.75 19.53 -4.98
N SER A 341 25.52 19.86 -4.58
CA SER A 341 24.96 19.44 -3.29
C SER A 341 23.49 19.04 -3.39
N GLY A 342 23.04 18.17 -2.49
CA GLY A 342 21.63 17.91 -2.25
C GLY A 342 21.08 18.90 -1.22
N VAL A 343 19.96 19.56 -1.54
CA VAL A 343 19.20 20.44 -0.64
C VAL A 343 17.72 20.08 -0.75
N ASP A 344 17.14 19.59 0.34
CA ASP A 344 15.75 19.09 0.38
C ASP A 344 15.44 18.10 -0.78
N GLY A 345 16.42 17.25 -1.10
CA GLY A 345 16.35 16.27 -2.18
C GLY A 345 16.57 16.83 -3.58
N ALA A 346 16.66 18.14 -3.77
CA ALA A 346 16.99 18.75 -5.06
C ALA A 346 18.51 18.83 -5.25
N LEU A 347 18.99 18.61 -6.47
CA LEU A 347 20.37 18.87 -6.82
C LEU A 347 20.58 20.37 -7.06
N ARG A 348 21.62 20.93 -6.44
CA ARG A 348 22.02 22.33 -6.62
C ARG A 348 23.47 22.45 -7.00
N VAL A 349 23.77 23.46 -7.81
CA VAL A 349 25.13 23.91 -8.15
C VAL A 349 25.43 25.15 -7.34
N HIS A 350 26.58 25.15 -6.68
CA HIS A 350 27.13 26.31 -6.02
C HIS A 350 28.30 26.83 -6.84
N SER A 351 28.27 28.12 -7.17
CA SER A 351 29.50 28.83 -7.51
C SER A 351 30.38 28.85 -6.27
N VAL A 352 31.66 28.54 -6.43
CA VAL A 352 32.63 28.52 -5.32
C VAL A 352 32.85 29.92 -4.70
N SER A 353 32.23 30.98 -5.26
CA SER A 353 32.54 32.38 -4.96
C SER A 353 31.38 33.30 -4.51
N GLU A 354 30.11 32.89 -4.46
CA GLU A 354 28.99 33.79 -4.12
C GLU A 354 27.97 33.19 -3.14
N GLU A 355 27.38 34.04 -2.30
CA GLU A 355 26.31 33.71 -1.36
C GLU A 355 25.06 33.19 -2.08
N VAL A 356 24.71 31.93 -1.81
CA VAL A 356 23.65 31.21 -2.52
C VAL A 356 22.29 31.58 -1.93
N SER A 357 21.41 32.15 -2.76
CA SER A 357 20.01 32.31 -2.38
C SER A 357 19.33 30.94 -2.30
N VAL A 358 18.53 30.70 -1.25
CA VAL A 358 17.97 29.39 -0.90
C VAL A 358 16.84 28.96 -1.87
N HIS A 359 16.43 29.79 -2.83
CA HIS A 359 15.09 29.66 -3.41
C HIS A 359 14.96 28.86 -4.70
N ASP A 360 16.01 28.66 -5.52
CA ASP A 360 15.85 27.96 -6.81
C ASP A 360 16.74 26.71 -6.94
N PRO A 361 16.18 25.53 -7.29
CA PRO A 361 16.99 24.43 -7.79
C PRO A 361 17.61 24.84 -9.14
N LEU A 362 18.93 24.87 -9.22
CA LEU A 362 19.64 25.29 -10.44
C LEU A 362 19.89 24.14 -11.43
N CYS A 363 19.77 22.89 -10.98
CA CYS A 363 19.90 21.72 -11.86
C CYS A 363 18.52 21.17 -12.23
N GLU A 364 18.28 21.00 -13.53
CA GLU A 364 17.07 20.36 -14.05
C GLU A 364 17.34 18.88 -14.35
N LEU A 365 16.42 18.00 -13.96
CA LEU A 365 16.51 16.57 -14.28
C LEU A 365 16.08 16.33 -15.74
N GLU A 366 17.04 15.94 -16.57
CA GLU A 366 16.83 15.73 -18.00
C GLU A 366 16.48 14.29 -18.33
N ARG A 367 16.97 13.33 -17.55
CA ARG A 367 16.71 11.92 -17.83
C ARG A 367 16.85 11.09 -16.58
N LEU A 368 16.03 10.04 -16.47
CA LEU A 368 16.18 8.99 -15.48
C LEU A 368 16.21 7.64 -16.21
N VAL A 369 17.25 6.83 -15.98
CA VAL A 369 17.41 5.52 -16.62
C VAL A 369 17.90 4.48 -15.65
N PHE A 370 17.51 3.23 -15.87
CA PHE A 370 18.12 2.08 -15.22
C PHE A 370 19.25 1.53 -16.09
N VAL A 371 20.44 1.39 -15.49
CA VAL A 371 21.63 0.86 -16.17
C VAL A 371 22.05 -0.42 -15.46
N PRO A 372 22.34 -1.53 -16.17
CA PRO A 372 22.88 -2.73 -15.53
C PRO A 372 24.20 -2.40 -14.82
N ALA A 373 24.23 -2.62 -13.50
CA ALA A 373 25.49 -2.72 -12.80
C ALA A 373 26.14 -4.04 -13.24
N GLY A 374 27.46 -4.09 -13.41
CA GLY A 374 28.15 -5.29 -13.90
C GLY A 374 27.86 -6.58 -13.11
N SER A 375 27.32 -6.46 -11.89
CA SER A 375 26.60 -7.48 -11.15
C SER A 375 25.09 -7.26 -11.35
N LYS A 376 24.34 -8.27 -11.83
CA LYS A 376 22.87 -8.42 -12.07
C LYS A 376 21.82 -7.41 -11.52
N GLU A 377 22.18 -6.55 -10.57
CA GLU A 377 21.46 -5.37 -10.09
C GLU A 377 21.42 -4.25 -11.15
N LEU A 378 20.37 -3.42 -11.06
CA LEU A 378 20.20 -2.22 -11.87
C LEU A 378 20.51 -0.98 -11.04
N ASP A 379 21.27 -0.06 -11.61
CA ASP A 379 21.53 1.25 -11.04
C ASP A 379 20.53 2.27 -11.58
N LEU A 380 20.05 3.16 -10.70
CA LEU A 380 19.24 4.31 -11.09
C LEU A 380 20.17 5.48 -11.39
N VAL A 381 20.26 5.88 -12.66
CA VAL A 381 21.10 7.01 -13.08
C VAL A 381 20.21 8.17 -13.52
N ALA A 382 20.49 9.33 -12.94
CA ALA A 382 19.83 10.59 -13.26
C ALA A 382 20.80 11.51 -14.01
N THR A 383 20.41 11.96 -15.19
CA THR A 383 21.14 12.98 -15.96
C THR A 383 20.58 14.35 -15.60
N TYR A 384 21.43 15.24 -15.08
CA TYR A 384 21.07 16.62 -14.75
C TYR A 384 21.70 17.58 -15.74
N ARG A 385 20.94 18.61 -16.13
CA ARG A 385 21.50 19.80 -16.77
C ARG A 385 22.15 20.68 -15.71
N VAL A 386 23.44 20.93 -15.86
CA VAL A 386 24.25 21.75 -14.96
C VAL A 386 24.52 23.09 -15.63
N PRO A 387 24.05 24.22 -15.10
CA PRO A 387 24.34 25.53 -15.69
C PRO A 387 25.84 25.79 -15.69
N CYS A 388 26.39 26.23 -16.83
CA CYS A 388 27.79 26.59 -16.96
C CYS A 388 27.94 27.91 -17.73
N PRO A 389 28.71 28.90 -17.22
CA PRO A 389 28.89 30.18 -17.90
C PRO A 389 29.52 30.08 -19.30
N HIS A 390 30.16 28.95 -19.61
CA HIS A 390 30.90 28.74 -20.84
C HIS A 390 30.22 27.78 -21.82
N THR A 391 29.09 27.15 -21.45
CA THR A 391 28.33 26.26 -22.32
C THR A 391 26.86 26.15 -21.88
N ASP A 392 25.95 26.12 -22.84
CA ASP A 392 24.52 25.98 -22.58
C ASP A 392 24.07 24.53 -22.31
N SER A 393 24.96 23.55 -22.54
CA SER A 393 24.60 22.13 -22.64
C SER A 393 25.54 21.20 -21.85
N LEU A 394 25.86 21.56 -20.61
CA LEU A 394 26.57 20.65 -19.72
C LEU A 394 25.58 19.69 -19.05
N PHE A 395 25.72 18.40 -19.33
CA PHE A 395 24.94 17.35 -18.69
C PHE A 395 25.84 16.49 -17.80
N HIS A 396 25.32 16.10 -16.64
CA HIS A 396 26.04 15.26 -15.71
C HIS A 396 25.18 14.09 -15.24
N ASP A 397 25.70 12.88 -15.44
CA ASP A 397 25.08 11.66 -14.93
C ASP A 397 25.48 11.43 -13.47
N ILE A 398 24.48 11.20 -12.63
CA ILE A 398 24.61 10.87 -11.22
C ILE A 398 23.90 9.54 -10.96
N THR A 399 24.66 8.54 -10.51
CA THR A 399 24.09 7.31 -9.95
C THR A 399 23.44 7.62 -8.61
N LEU A 400 22.14 7.40 -8.52
CA LEU A 400 21.32 7.62 -7.33
C LEU A 400 21.27 6.37 -6.44
N THR A 401 21.50 5.19 -6.99
CA THR A 401 21.66 3.94 -6.23
C THR A 401 23.01 3.92 -5.50
N GLY A 402 23.04 3.19 -4.38
CA GLY A 402 24.25 2.97 -3.57
C GLY A 402 24.61 4.10 -2.60
N MET A 403 25.83 3.98 -2.06
CA MET A 403 26.37 4.90 -1.07
C MET A 403 26.93 6.18 -1.71
N LEU A 404 26.77 7.29 -1.01
CA LEU A 404 27.40 8.57 -1.32
C LEU A 404 28.93 8.38 -1.36
N PRO A 405 29.64 8.87 -2.40
CA PRO A 405 31.09 8.78 -2.46
C PRO A 405 31.77 9.33 -1.21
N GLY A 406 32.73 8.57 -0.65
CA GLY A 406 33.42 8.94 0.58
C GLY A 406 32.61 8.75 1.86
N SER A 407 31.42 8.15 1.80
CA SER A 407 30.62 7.78 2.97
C SER A 407 30.34 6.28 3.03
N SER A 408 30.48 5.69 4.22
CA SER A 408 30.08 4.29 4.49
C SER A 408 28.69 4.15 5.09
N LYS A 409 27.97 5.26 5.31
CA LYS A 409 26.69 5.27 6.05
C LYS A 409 25.58 6.08 5.41
N LYS A 410 25.86 6.81 4.32
CA LYS A 410 24.87 7.67 3.65
C LYS A 410 24.62 7.18 2.24
N PHE A 411 23.35 7.00 1.90
CA PHE A 411 22.90 6.66 0.56
C PHE A 411 22.65 7.91 -0.27
N MET A 412 22.86 7.82 -1.58
CA MET A 412 22.64 8.90 -2.53
C MET A 412 21.16 9.34 -2.55
N LEU A 413 20.22 8.40 -2.55
CA LEU A 413 18.77 8.65 -2.47
C LEU A 413 18.29 9.32 -1.17
N ASN A 414 19.13 9.40 -0.14
CA ASN A 414 18.83 10.24 1.04
C ASN A 414 19.16 11.72 0.82
N GLN A 415 19.91 12.06 -0.23
CA GLN A 415 20.41 13.42 -0.50
C GLN A 415 19.79 14.04 -1.73
N ILE A 416 19.63 13.24 -2.79
CA ILE A 416 19.06 13.67 -4.06
C ILE A 416 17.93 12.70 -4.41
N ARG A 417 16.78 13.24 -4.80
CA ARG A 417 15.58 12.49 -5.19
C ARG A 417 15.30 12.74 -6.68
N PRO A 418 14.82 11.72 -7.42
CA PRO A 418 14.35 11.91 -8.79
C PRO A 418 13.25 12.97 -8.89
N ILE A 419 12.33 13.00 -7.92
CA ILE A 419 11.29 14.04 -7.81
C ILE A 419 11.44 14.70 -6.44
N HIS A 420 11.97 15.92 -6.43
CA HIS A 420 12.22 16.71 -5.23
C HIS A 420 11.06 17.66 -4.91
N GLU A 421 11.07 18.29 -3.74
CA GLU A 421 9.95 19.12 -3.25
C GLU A 421 9.63 20.34 -4.12
N TYR A 422 10.64 20.89 -4.80
CA TYR A 422 10.47 22.00 -5.74
C TYR A 422 10.04 21.56 -7.16
N ASP A 423 9.90 20.26 -7.41
CA ASP A 423 9.47 19.76 -8.72
C ASP A 423 7.96 20.00 -8.86
N LYS A 424 7.51 20.45 -10.03
CA LYS A 424 6.09 20.72 -10.31
C LYS A 424 5.21 19.49 -10.10
N GLN A 425 5.77 18.29 -10.23
CA GLN A 425 5.07 17.02 -10.08
C GLN A 425 4.98 16.55 -8.62
N PHE A 426 5.82 17.11 -7.73
CA PHE A 426 5.81 16.73 -6.32
C PHE A 426 4.46 16.96 -5.66
N ALA A 427 3.75 18.04 -6.04
CA ALA A 427 2.42 18.34 -5.52
C ALA A 427 1.41 17.22 -5.83
N ALA A 428 1.45 16.66 -7.03
CA ALA A 428 0.59 15.54 -7.42
C ALA A 428 0.91 14.28 -6.60
N LEU A 429 2.19 13.94 -6.48
CA LEU A 429 2.67 12.80 -5.67
C LEU A 429 2.29 12.92 -4.20
N LYS A 430 2.45 14.12 -3.63
CA LYS A 430 2.04 14.43 -2.25
C LYS A 430 0.54 14.20 -2.07
N GLY A 431 -0.27 14.51 -3.08
CA GLY A 431 -1.69 14.18 -3.12
C GLY A 431 -1.95 12.66 -3.13
N TRP A 432 -1.18 11.89 -3.91
CA TRP A 432 -1.35 10.44 -4.03
C TRP A 432 -1.00 9.67 -2.76
N ARG A 433 -0.19 10.24 -1.86
CA ARG A 433 -0.01 9.72 -0.49
C ARG A 433 -1.35 9.53 0.23
N GLN A 434 -2.32 10.42 0.02
CA GLN A 434 -3.64 10.30 0.65
C GLN A 434 -4.39 9.05 0.18
N ASP A 435 -3.98 8.40 -0.92
CA ASP A 435 -4.59 7.17 -1.39
C ASP A 435 -4.32 6.00 -0.45
N SER A 436 -3.08 5.84 0.05
CA SER A 436 -2.75 4.78 1.01
C SER A 436 -3.43 5.03 2.37
N GLU A 437 -3.45 6.28 2.83
CA GLU A 437 -4.20 6.66 4.04
C GLU A 437 -5.70 6.41 3.90
N SER A 438 -6.27 6.67 2.72
CA SER A 438 -7.67 6.41 2.41
C SER A 438 -8.00 4.90 2.39
N VAL A 439 -7.10 4.06 1.86
CA VAL A 439 -7.23 2.59 1.94
C VAL A 439 -7.22 2.16 3.41
N ASN A 440 -6.21 2.60 4.16
CA ASN A 440 -6.06 2.29 5.58
C ASN A 440 -7.29 2.72 6.38
N SER A 441 -7.82 3.91 6.13
CA SER A 441 -9.04 4.43 6.74
C SER A 441 -10.26 3.59 6.38
N THR A 442 -10.41 3.18 5.11
CA THR A 442 -11.50 2.31 4.65
C THR A 442 -11.43 0.93 5.31
N MET A 443 -10.23 0.36 5.43
CA MET A 443 -10.01 -0.91 6.11
C MET A 443 -10.40 -0.80 7.59
N LYS A 444 -9.94 0.25 8.28
CA LYS A 444 -10.19 0.50 9.71
C LYS A 444 -11.63 0.85 10.05
N SER A 445 -12.29 1.67 9.24
CA SER A 445 -13.68 2.09 9.49
C SER A 445 -14.63 0.90 9.43
N ARG A 446 -14.39 -0.04 8.51
CA ARG A 446 -15.19 -1.26 8.43
C ARG A 446 -14.77 -2.31 9.48
N SER A 447 -13.60 -2.16 10.11
CA SER A 447 -13.04 -3.21 10.97
C SER A 447 -13.59 -3.21 12.38
N HIS A 448 -14.55 -2.34 12.77
CA HIS A 448 -14.96 -2.09 14.17
C HIS A 448 -14.83 -3.33 15.08
N LEU A 449 -13.71 -3.35 15.81
CA LEU A 449 -13.17 -4.47 16.57
C LEU A 449 -13.96 -4.72 17.86
N TRP A 450 -15.26 -4.98 17.73
CA TRP A 450 -16.12 -5.41 18.83
C TRP A 450 -16.94 -6.62 18.39
N GLY A 451 -16.43 -7.82 18.69
CA GLY A 451 -17.09 -9.09 18.33
C GLY A 451 -17.04 -9.48 16.84
N ARG A 452 -16.38 -8.67 15.98
CA ARG A 452 -16.43 -8.81 14.52
C ARG A 452 -15.30 -9.62 13.89
N ALA A 453 -14.11 -9.63 14.49
CA ALA A 453 -12.98 -10.38 13.96
C ALA A 453 -13.15 -11.86 14.31
N THR A 454 -12.80 -12.75 13.38
CA THR A 454 -12.64 -14.20 13.69
C THR A 454 -11.49 -14.40 14.69
N SER A 455 -10.71 -13.36 14.92
CA SER A 455 -9.30 -13.41 15.22
C SER A 455 -9.02 -13.18 16.68
N LEU A 456 -8.89 -14.31 17.37
CA LEU A 456 -8.22 -14.39 18.66
C LEU A 456 -6.70 -14.55 18.48
N SER A 457 -6.23 -14.65 17.22
CA SER A 457 -4.83 -14.72 16.81
C SER A 457 -4.56 -13.77 15.62
N ASN A 458 -3.31 -13.36 15.49
CA ASN A 458 -2.86 -12.42 14.47
C ASN A 458 -3.06 -12.94 13.04
N THR A 459 -2.79 -14.22 12.81
CA THR A 459 -3.00 -14.92 11.52
C THR A 459 -4.47 -14.87 11.09
N LYS A 460 -5.41 -15.16 11.99
CA LYS A 460 -6.86 -15.08 11.69
C LYS A 460 -7.30 -13.63 11.38
N PHE A 461 -6.55 -12.62 11.82
CA PHE A 461 -6.85 -11.21 11.57
C PHE A 461 -6.34 -10.80 10.20
N GLU A 462 -5.20 -11.32 9.80
CA GLU A 462 -4.68 -11.19 8.44
C GLU A 462 -5.63 -11.81 7.41
N LEU A 463 -6.24 -12.97 7.71
CA LEU A 463 -7.31 -13.55 6.88
C LEU A 463 -8.52 -12.61 6.75
N ASP A 464 -8.95 -11.99 7.86
CA ASP A 464 -10.05 -11.02 7.83
C ASP A 464 -9.69 -9.82 6.95
N LEU A 465 -8.48 -9.27 7.07
CA LEU A 465 -8.03 -8.16 6.23
C LEU A 465 -7.91 -8.55 4.74
N LEU A 466 -7.48 -9.78 4.45
CA LEU A 466 -7.51 -10.34 3.09
C LEU A 466 -8.94 -10.38 2.53
N GLY A 467 -9.93 -10.75 3.36
CA GLY A 467 -11.35 -10.67 3.00
C GLY A 467 -11.82 -9.26 2.62
N ASN A 468 -11.38 -8.25 3.36
CA ASN A 468 -11.73 -6.86 3.02
C ASN A 468 -11.08 -6.43 1.70
N ALA A 469 -9.81 -6.79 1.49
CA ALA A 469 -9.12 -6.52 0.22
C ALA A 469 -9.80 -7.20 -0.96
N LEU A 470 -10.25 -8.45 -0.78
CA LEU A 470 -11.09 -9.17 -1.74
C LEU A 470 -12.37 -8.42 -2.07
N LEU A 471 -13.10 -7.96 -1.04
CA LEU A 471 -14.33 -7.18 -1.25
C LEU A 471 -14.05 -5.87 -2.02
N LEU A 472 -12.99 -5.14 -1.69
CA LEU A 472 -12.63 -3.91 -2.39
C LEU A 472 -12.26 -4.17 -3.86
N ASN A 473 -11.48 -5.22 -4.14
CA ASN A 473 -11.13 -5.59 -5.51
C ASN A 473 -12.36 -6.06 -6.30
N ALA A 474 -13.28 -6.80 -5.67
CA ALA A 474 -14.52 -7.24 -6.28
C ALA A 474 -15.46 -6.06 -6.59
N GLN A 475 -15.50 -5.03 -5.73
CA GLN A 475 -16.24 -3.78 -5.98
C GLN A 475 -15.65 -3.00 -7.17
N CYS A 476 -14.32 -2.92 -7.27
CA CYS A 476 -13.65 -2.31 -8.43
C CYS A 476 -14.00 -3.06 -9.73
N TRP A 477 -13.97 -4.39 -9.69
CA TRP A 477 -14.33 -5.24 -10.82
C TRP A 477 -15.79 -5.08 -11.26
N ASP A 478 -16.73 -5.11 -10.32
CA ASP A 478 -18.16 -4.94 -10.60
C ASP A 478 -18.46 -3.58 -11.27
N GLU A 479 -17.86 -2.50 -10.75
CA GLU A 479 -17.96 -1.18 -11.35
C GLU A 479 -17.40 -1.15 -12.78
N TYR A 480 -16.24 -1.79 -13.01
CA TYR A 480 -15.65 -1.89 -14.35
C TYR A 480 -16.54 -2.64 -15.33
N VAL A 481 -17.07 -3.80 -14.94
CA VAL A 481 -17.98 -4.61 -15.77
C VAL A 481 -19.27 -3.84 -16.07
N SER A 482 -19.81 -3.13 -15.08
CA SER A 482 -20.98 -2.26 -15.23
C SER A 482 -20.73 -1.15 -16.26
N GLN A 483 -19.57 -0.47 -16.16
CA GLN A 483 -19.16 0.57 -17.11
C GLN A 483 -19.05 0.03 -18.54
N ILE A 484 -18.34 -1.07 -18.76
CA ILE A 484 -18.23 -1.68 -20.10
C ILE A 484 -19.59 -2.09 -20.64
N SER A 485 -20.41 -2.74 -19.82
CA SER A 485 -21.74 -3.21 -20.23
C SER A 485 -22.64 -2.03 -20.63
N SER A 486 -22.54 -0.90 -19.91
CA SER A 486 -23.27 0.32 -20.24
C SER A 486 -22.81 0.95 -21.55
N CYS A 487 -21.50 0.98 -21.81
CA CYS A 487 -20.91 1.45 -23.06
C CYS A 487 -21.34 0.56 -24.24
N ALA A 488 -21.25 -0.77 -24.09
CA ALA A 488 -21.68 -1.71 -25.11
C ALA A 488 -23.18 -1.56 -25.46
N LYS A 489 -24.05 -1.37 -24.44
CA LYS A 489 -25.47 -1.07 -24.64
C LYS A 489 -25.69 0.25 -25.38
N ARG A 490 -24.91 1.29 -25.06
CA ARG A 490 -24.99 2.60 -25.72
C ARG A 490 -24.57 2.50 -27.19
N ASP A 491 -23.48 1.81 -27.48
CA ASP A 491 -22.99 1.63 -28.86
C ASP A 491 -23.97 0.83 -29.71
N ALA A 492 -24.55 -0.23 -29.15
CA ALA A 492 -25.61 -0.99 -29.81
C ALA A 492 -26.82 -0.10 -30.17
N LYS A 493 -27.22 0.81 -29.26
CA LYS A 493 -28.30 1.78 -29.51
C LYS A 493 -27.95 2.79 -30.60
N ILE A 494 -26.71 3.28 -30.64
CA ILE A 494 -26.23 4.22 -31.67
C ILE A 494 -26.22 3.54 -33.05
N ARG A 495 -25.71 2.29 -33.14
CA ARG A 495 -25.71 1.51 -34.38
C ARG A 495 -27.12 1.24 -34.88
N ALA A 496 -28.04 0.83 -34.00
CA ALA A 496 -29.45 0.63 -34.35
C ALA A 496 -30.13 1.92 -34.84
N SER A 497 -29.83 3.06 -34.23
CA SER A 497 -30.36 4.37 -34.65
C SER A 497 -29.79 4.82 -36.00
N SER A 498 -28.51 4.55 -36.25
CA SER A 498 -27.85 4.86 -37.52
C SER A 498 -28.39 4.00 -38.66
N ALA A 499 -28.60 2.70 -38.42
CA ALA A 499 -29.22 1.80 -39.39
C ALA A 499 -30.64 2.25 -39.77
N ARG A 500 -31.46 2.68 -38.79
CA ARG A 500 -32.80 3.23 -39.06
C ARG A 500 -32.77 4.51 -39.89
N ARG A 501 -31.78 5.40 -39.66
CA ARG A 501 -31.62 6.62 -40.47
C ARG A 501 -31.25 6.29 -41.91
N VAL A 502 -30.35 5.33 -42.12
CA VAL A 502 -29.97 4.89 -43.48
C VAL A 502 -31.18 4.32 -44.21
N GLN A 503 -31.96 3.45 -43.56
CA GLN A 503 -33.20 2.88 -44.12
C GLN A 503 -34.20 3.98 -44.55
N ALA A 504 -34.43 4.99 -43.71
CA ALA A 504 -35.37 6.08 -43.97
C ALA A 504 -34.92 7.08 -45.07
N THR A 505 -33.68 6.95 -45.57
CA THR A 505 -33.16 7.74 -46.70
C THR A 505 -33.19 6.96 -48.03
N VAL A 506 -33.44 5.65 -47.98
CA VAL A 506 -33.50 4.76 -49.16
C VAL A 506 -34.94 4.51 -49.58
N ASP A 507 -35.89 4.70 -48.67
CA ASP A 507 -37.34 4.80 -48.94
C ASP A 507 -37.73 6.26 -49.23
#